data_AF-A0A957LLF1-F1
#
_entry.id   AF-A0A957LLF1-F1
#
_cell.length_a   1.000
_cell.length_b   1.000
_cell.length_c   1.000
_cell.angle_alpha   90.00
_cell.angle_beta   90.00
_cell.angle_gamma   90.00
#
_symmetry.space_group_name_H-M   'P 1'
#
loop_
_entity.id
_entity.type
_entity.pdbx_description
1 polymer ?
#
loop_
_entity_poly.entity_id
_entity_poly.type
_entity_poly.pdbx_seq_one_letter_code
_entity_poly.pdbx_strand_id
1 'polypeptide(L)'
;MKPLSLYQNMPALRRLPSRILLAVLGVLLALPGLRAETATVVADTEPATPAAIDWLEPRGVNVVDLVGLVPEEHLMDTIVRGLPGVGLALYDGGERVGDTVRLRLRYSPSSTDTVLCPGKPASFDEWPSAAPAGTMRVYAGGQEITAQVLGSYSYFPAGQSQPSANTGAQYRYPASQASTVSAGDGAVQVPANLGCEFRLDQEYADVTAEFAFTLPARIAVTVLGSASGTFRSYIGPGFAGQLDSLRNQMQVRYKNRDDDVNVSLPAGTEFILVKFPPTPVDPYVDPNMPGSGTYRIRRSNGKLSVDHTNTMALPFYGQWQDADQSGGAEYLPSFTDGVRVSSPEYFVPVGFSYDPCMTNGGCPATLLDGIYNATMTMEIFFYKIDRIQNGLTQIPLRQVGPSWSPGAVAANVAHVDAVSGGEPRWNTPLVDETTLYLPAILYAEPIAPDAPANCPCGWFDSDGRMLDYVGGL
;
A
#
# COMPACT_ATOMS: atom_id res chain seq x y z
N MET A 1 10.86 1.05 -37.91
CA MET A 1 10.76 1.02 -36.44
C MET A 1 12.03 1.65 -35.88
N LYS A 2 11.91 2.78 -35.19
CA LYS A 2 13.05 3.49 -34.57
C LYS A 2 13.40 2.79 -33.24
N PRO A 3 14.67 2.40 -32.98
CA PRO A 3 15.08 1.99 -31.65
C PRO A 3 15.53 3.22 -30.85
N LEU A 4 14.99 3.41 -29.65
CA LEU A 4 15.54 4.31 -28.65
C LEU A 4 16.54 3.52 -27.82
N SER A 5 17.82 3.76 -28.12
CA SER A 5 18.98 3.39 -27.33
C SER A 5 19.23 4.50 -26.31
N LEU A 6 19.07 4.19 -25.03
CA LEU A 6 19.51 5.02 -23.91
C LEU A 6 19.98 4.07 -22.82
N TYR A 7 21.24 3.64 -22.88
CA TYR A 7 22.09 3.30 -21.73
C TYR A 7 23.45 2.85 -22.27
N GLN A 8 24.30 3.82 -22.61
CA GLN A 8 25.75 3.64 -22.73
C GLN A 8 26.38 5.03 -22.79
N ASN A 9 27.11 5.37 -21.73
CA ASN A 9 28.23 6.34 -21.64
C ASN A 9 28.24 7.07 -20.29
N MET A 10 28.80 6.44 -19.26
CA MET A 10 29.46 7.19 -18.18
C MET A 10 30.98 7.06 -18.37
N PRO A 11 31.72 8.17 -18.49
CA PRO A 11 33.17 8.12 -18.58
C PRO A 11 33.81 7.88 -17.21
N ALA A 12 34.88 7.10 -17.22
CA ALA A 12 35.70 6.78 -16.05
C ALA A 12 36.18 8.03 -15.30
N LEU A 13 35.90 8.08 -14.00
CA LEU A 13 36.47 9.05 -13.05
C LEU A 13 37.99 8.85 -12.96
N ARG A 14 38.72 9.71 -13.66
CA ARG A 14 40.16 9.90 -13.46
C ARG A 14 40.42 10.62 -12.14
N ARG A 15 41.25 10.03 -11.30
CA ARG A 15 41.82 10.63 -10.09
C ARG A 15 42.52 11.96 -10.44
N LEU A 16 42.12 13.05 -9.80
CA LEU A 16 42.88 14.30 -9.77
C LEU A 16 43.80 14.35 -8.53
N PRO A 17 45.03 14.85 -8.65
CA PRO A 17 46.02 14.84 -7.58
C PRO A 17 45.79 15.96 -6.56
N SER A 18 45.96 15.62 -5.28
CA SER A 18 46.11 16.53 -4.16
C SER A 18 47.30 17.47 -4.36
N ARG A 19 47.05 18.71 -4.74
CA ARG A 19 47.87 19.91 -4.50
C ARG A 19 47.19 21.10 -5.19
N ILE A 20 46.62 21.99 -4.37
CA ILE A 20 46.29 23.42 -4.55
C ILE A 20 45.03 23.68 -3.70
N LEU A 21 45.23 23.75 -2.39
CA LEU A 21 44.28 24.33 -1.44
C LEU A 21 45.10 25.17 -0.47
N LEU A 22 45.62 26.30 -0.97
CA LEU A 22 46.42 27.26 -0.23
C LEU A 22 46.42 28.58 -1.02
N ALA A 23 45.31 29.30 -0.97
CA ALA A 23 45.26 30.76 -1.16
C ALA A 23 43.84 31.25 -0.83
N VAL A 24 43.78 32.42 -0.18
CA VAL A 24 42.57 33.21 0.14
C VAL A 24 41.85 32.83 1.44
N LEU A 25 42.64 32.77 2.52
CA LEU A 25 42.24 33.34 3.80
C LEU A 25 42.83 34.76 3.83
N GLY A 26 42.00 35.81 3.93
CA GLY A 26 42.49 37.14 4.30
C GLY A 26 41.77 38.33 3.66
N VAL A 27 41.14 39.11 4.55
CA VAL A 27 40.83 40.55 4.42
C VAL A 27 39.48 40.93 3.80
N LEU A 28 38.47 41.14 4.65
CA LEU A 28 37.82 42.44 4.80
C LEU A 28 36.99 42.50 6.09
N LEU A 29 37.53 43.28 7.04
CA LEU A 29 36.93 43.70 8.29
C LEU A 29 36.07 44.97 8.08
N ALA A 30 35.04 45.07 8.93
CA ALA A 30 34.43 46.28 9.49
C ALA A 30 33.45 47.10 8.65
N LEU A 31 32.18 47.12 9.09
CA LEU A 31 31.29 48.29 9.16
C LEU A 31 30.20 48.02 10.23
N PRO A 32 30.04 48.85 11.29
CA PRO A 32 28.89 48.81 12.18
C PRO A 32 27.81 49.76 11.64
N GLY A 33 26.63 49.22 11.31
CA GLY A 33 25.48 50.00 10.86
C GLY A 33 24.26 49.69 11.72
N LEU A 34 23.74 50.72 12.41
CA LEU A 34 22.53 50.69 13.21
C LEU A 34 21.35 50.06 12.43
N ARG A 35 20.64 49.10 13.04
CA ARG A 35 19.27 48.75 12.64
C ARG A 35 18.32 49.19 13.75
N ALA A 36 17.40 50.07 13.38
CA ALA A 36 16.24 50.43 14.17
C ALA A 36 15.26 49.24 14.16
N GLU A 37 14.81 48.82 15.34
CA GLU A 37 13.66 47.93 15.50
C GLU A 37 12.39 48.71 15.16
N THR A 38 11.90 48.56 13.93
CA THR A 38 10.48 48.78 13.65
C THR A 38 9.74 47.50 13.96
N ALA A 39 8.99 47.51 15.07
CA ALA A 39 8.02 46.47 15.39
C ALA A 39 6.92 46.46 14.31
N THR A 40 7.05 45.57 13.33
CA THR A 40 5.93 45.21 12.45
C THR A 40 4.94 44.40 13.28
N VAL A 41 3.77 45.01 13.53
CA VAL A 41 2.57 44.30 13.95
C VAL A 41 2.27 43.25 12.89
N VAL A 42 2.59 41.99 13.19
CA VAL A 42 2.13 40.85 12.39
C VAL A 42 0.62 40.79 12.63
N ALA A 43 -0.15 41.21 11.62
CA ALA A 43 -1.58 40.96 11.61
C ALA A 43 -1.77 39.44 11.66
N ASP A 44 -2.55 38.96 12.63
CA ASP A 44 -3.06 37.60 12.69
C ASP A 44 -3.84 37.34 11.40
N THR A 45 -3.16 36.84 10.36
CA THR A 45 -3.82 36.12 9.28
C THR A 45 -4.35 34.85 9.87
N GLU A 46 -5.66 34.86 10.13
CA GLU A 46 -6.48 33.67 10.38
C GLU A 46 -6.00 32.55 9.44
N PRO A 47 -5.63 31.37 9.96
CA PRO A 47 -5.10 30.30 9.12
C PRO A 47 -6.14 29.98 8.06
N ALA A 48 -5.76 30.16 6.79
CA ALA A 48 -6.61 29.87 5.66
C ALA A 48 -7.17 28.45 5.82
N THR A 49 -8.50 28.32 5.86
CA THR A 49 -9.15 27.01 5.88
C THR A 49 -8.60 26.22 4.70
N PRO A 50 -8.03 25.02 4.92
CA PRO A 50 -7.52 24.20 3.83
C PRO A 50 -8.59 24.08 2.75
N ALA A 51 -8.23 24.32 1.50
CA ALA A 51 -9.15 24.14 0.39
C ALA A 51 -9.72 22.72 0.45
N ALA A 52 -11.05 22.59 0.36
CA ALA A 52 -11.69 21.28 0.34
C ALA A 52 -11.12 20.45 -0.83
N ILE A 53 -10.79 19.19 -0.54
CA ILE A 53 -10.25 18.27 -1.55
C ILE A 53 -11.36 17.91 -2.53
N ASP A 54 -11.12 18.17 -3.81
CA ASP A 54 -12.08 18.02 -4.88
C ASP A 54 -12.15 16.57 -5.42
N TRP A 55 -11.05 15.83 -5.34
CA TRP A 55 -11.00 14.40 -5.65
C TRP A 55 -9.82 13.69 -4.97
N LEU A 56 -9.93 12.37 -4.81
CA LEU A 56 -8.85 11.48 -4.37
C LEU A 56 -8.67 10.30 -5.33
N GLU A 57 -7.49 9.66 -5.30
CA GLU A 57 -7.34 8.36 -5.93
C GLU A 57 -8.13 7.29 -5.18
N PRO A 58 -8.68 6.27 -5.89
CA PRO A 58 -9.26 5.10 -5.25
C PRO A 58 -8.22 4.40 -4.37
N ARG A 59 -8.68 3.84 -3.25
CA ARG A 59 -7.84 3.09 -2.31
C ARG A 59 -8.52 1.78 -1.97
N GLY A 60 -7.78 0.70 -1.82
CA GLY A 60 -8.36 -0.55 -1.33
C GLY A 60 -8.68 -0.46 0.16
N VAL A 61 -9.75 -1.14 0.60
CA VAL A 61 -10.04 -1.34 2.02
C VAL A 61 -8.93 -2.22 2.60
N ASN A 62 -8.19 -1.69 3.56
CA ASN A 62 -7.01 -2.36 4.10
C ASN A 62 -7.42 -3.58 4.93
N VAL A 63 -6.57 -4.61 5.01
CA VAL A 63 -6.82 -5.79 5.85
C VAL A 63 -7.10 -5.44 7.30
N VAL A 64 -6.49 -4.36 7.83
CA VAL A 64 -6.72 -3.85 9.19
C VAL A 64 -8.20 -3.52 9.42
N ASP A 65 -8.90 -2.99 8.41
CA ASP A 65 -10.32 -2.64 8.51
C ASP A 65 -11.23 -3.87 8.52
N LEU A 66 -10.75 -5.00 7.97
CA LEU A 66 -11.49 -6.26 7.85
C LEU A 66 -11.31 -7.19 9.06
N VAL A 67 -10.27 -6.98 9.88
CA VAL A 67 -10.01 -7.80 11.07
C VAL A 67 -11.22 -7.83 11.99
N GLY A 68 -11.67 -9.04 12.32
CA GLY A 68 -12.84 -9.31 13.14
C GLY A 68 -14.20 -8.98 12.50
N LEU A 69 -14.22 -8.53 11.23
CA LEU A 69 -15.44 -8.31 10.44
C LEU A 69 -15.66 -9.41 9.39
N VAL A 70 -14.61 -10.12 9.00
CA VAL A 70 -14.67 -11.28 8.10
C VAL A 70 -14.09 -12.52 8.80
N PRO A 71 -14.40 -13.74 8.32
CA PRO A 71 -13.75 -14.95 8.79
C PRO A 71 -12.22 -14.86 8.68
N GLU A 72 -11.52 -15.29 9.73
CA GLU A 72 -10.06 -15.17 9.85
C GLU A 72 -9.31 -15.88 8.72
N GLU A 73 -9.85 -17.00 8.24
CA GLU A 73 -9.29 -17.79 7.14
C GLU A 73 -9.24 -17.02 5.81
N HIS A 74 -10.08 -15.99 5.64
CA HIS A 74 -10.05 -15.13 4.46
C HIS A 74 -8.79 -14.25 4.44
N LEU A 75 -8.27 -13.89 5.63
CA LEU A 75 -7.11 -13.00 5.78
C LEU A 75 -5.81 -13.77 6.01
N MET A 76 -5.87 -14.96 6.61
CA MET A 76 -4.68 -15.77 6.89
C MET A 76 -3.78 -15.97 5.66
N ASP A 77 -2.48 -15.73 5.81
CA ASP A 77 -1.44 -15.85 4.77
C ASP A 77 -1.57 -14.88 3.58
N THR A 78 -2.47 -13.89 3.66
CA THR A 78 -2.60 -12.88 2.60
C THR A 78 -1.40 -11.94 2.56
N ILE A 79 -1.07 -11.45 1.37
CA ILE A 79 0.04 -10.51 1.16
C ILE A 79 -0.44 -9.12 1.54
N VAL A 80 -0.08 -8.65 2.73
CA VAL A 80 -0.46 -7.30 3.20
C VAL A 80 0.39 -6.25 2.50
N ARG A 81 1.70 -6.51 2.38
CA ARG A 81 2.63 -5.65 1.65
C ARG A 81 3.78 -6.48 1.08
N GLY A 82 4.19 -6.13 -0.14
CA GLY A 82 5.45 -6.56 -0.71
C GLY A 82 6.32 -5.34 -1.07
N LEU A 83 7.62 -5.48 -0.88
CA LEU A 83 8.61 -4.50 -1.31
C LEU A 83 9.76 -5.25 -2.00
N PRO A 84 9.98 -5.05 -3.31
CA PRO A 84 11.05 -5.73 -4.03
C PRO A 84 12.41 -5.54 -3.35
N GLY A 85 13.15 -6.64 -3.18
CA GLY A 85 14.45 -6.63 -2.50
C GLY A 85 14.41 -6.48 -0.97
N VAL A 86 13.23 -6.32 -0.36
CA VAL A 86 13.03 -6.37 1.11
C VAL A 86 12.17 -7.58 1.53
N GLY A 87 11.20 -7.98 0.69
CA GLY A 87 10.37 -9.16 0.86
C GLY A 87 8.93 -8.83 1.25
N LEU A 88 8.27 -9.75 1.96
CA LEU A 88 6.83 -9.71 2.17
C LEU A 88 6.44 -9.59 3.64
N ALA A 89 5.40 -8.81 3.90
CA ALA A 89 4.61 -8.86 5.13
C ALA A 89 3.30 -9.62 4.85
N LEU A 90 3.11 -10.72 5.58
CA LEU A 90 2.00 -11.64 5.41
C LEU A 90 1.14 -11.60 6.68
N TYR A 91 -0.18 -11.62 6.51
CA TYR A 91 -1.11 -11.67 7.64
C TYR A 91 -0.95 -13.01 8.38
N ASP A 92 -0.78 -12.95 9.70
CA ASP A 92 -0.52 -14.10 10.58
C ASP A 92 -1.53 -14.20 11.75
N GLY A 93 -2.46 -13.26 11.84
CA GLY A 93 -3.48 -13.28 12.88
C GLY A 93 -4.08 -11.90 13.13
N GLY A 94 -5.30 -11.85 13.65
CA GLY A 94 -5.87 -10.61 14.13
C GLY A 94 -7.09 -10.80 15.02
N GLU A 95 -7.41 -9.77 15.78
CA GLU A 95 -8.63 -9.70 16.57
C GLU A 95 -9.18 -8.29 16.63
N ARG A 96 -10.50 -8.19 16.80
CA ARG A 96 -11.20 -6.93 17.09
C ARG A 96 -11.98 -7.08 18.39
N VAL A 97 -11.74 -6.20 19.34
CA VAL A 97 -12.47 -6.12 20.62
C VAL A 97 -12.94 -4.69 20.81
N GLY A 98 -14.22 -4.44 20.55
CA GLY A 98 -14.76 -3.08 20.46
C GLY A 98 -14.05 -2.28 19.36
N ASP A 99 -13.52 -1.12 19.74
CA ASP A 99 -12.73 -0.27 18.83
C ASP A 99 -11.24 -0.66 18.81
N THR A 100 -10.80 -1.65 19.58
CA THR A 100 -9.40 -2.10 19.52
C THR A 100 -9.25 -3.15 18.45
N VAL A 101 -8.34 -2.93 17.49
CA VAL A 101 -7.95 -3.93 16.50
C VAL A 101 -6.48 -4.27 16.70
N ARG A 102 -6.18 -5.56 16.82
CA ARG A 102 -4.82 -6.09 16.79
C ARG A 102 -4.61 -6.88 15.51
N LEU A 103 -3.47 -6.66 14.87
CA LEU A 103 -3.04 -7.33 13.66
C LEU A 103 -1.63 -7.86 13.89
N ARG A 104 -1.40 -9.13 13.61
CA ARG A 104 -0.07 -9.73 13.59
C ARG A 104 0.36 -9.99 12.15
N LEU A 105 1.55 -9.50 11.81
CA LEU A 105 2.21 -9.75 10.54
C LEU A 105 3.41 -10.65 10.76
N ARG A 106 3.58 -11.64 9.89
CA ARG A 106 4.82 -12.41 9.74
C ARG A 106 5.59 -11.90 8.53
N TYR A 107 6.90 -11.74 8.69
CA TYR A 107 7.74 -11.30 7.60
C TYR A 107 8.40 -12.51 6.94
N SER A 108 8.36 -12.54 5.61
CA SER A 108 9.18 -13.44 4.79
C SER A 108 10.15 -12.58 4.01
N PRO A 109 11.17 -12.00 4.68
CA PRO A 109 11.98 -10.98 4.07
C PRO A 109 13.15 -11.58 3.31
N SER A 110 13.67 -10.78 2.38
CA SER A 110 15.05 -10.84 1.91
C SER A 110 16.04 -10.27 2.92
N SER A 111 15.57 -9.24 3.65
CA SER A 111 16.31 -8.42 4.60
C SER A 111 15.70 -8.66 5.97
N THR A 112 16.32 -9.53 6.76
CA THR A 112 15.90 -9.95 8.10
C THR A 112 16.00 -8.84 9.16
N ASP A 113 16.39 -7.63 8.77
CA ASP A 113 16.51 -6.43 9.59
C ASP A 113 15.42 -5.39 9.30
N THR A 114 14.36 -5.72 8.55
CA THR A 114 13.33 -4.75 8.13
C THR A 114 11.92 -5.20 8.49
N VAL A 115 11.13 -4.26 9.02
CA VAL A 115 9.74 -4.45 9.41
C VAL A 115 8.87 -3.51 8.58
N LEU A 116 7.93 -4.07 7.84
CA LEU A 116 7.03 -3.34 6.93
C LEU A 116 5.67 -3.08 7.58
N CYS A 117 5.16 -1.85 7.49
CA CYS A 117 3.83 -1.53 7.98
C CYS A 117 2.70 -2.04 7.08
N PRO A 118 1.46 -2.16 7.60
CA PRO A 118 0.33 -2.75 6.86
C PRO A 118 -0.27 -1.88 5.75
N GLY A 119 0.07 -0.59 5.67
CA GLY A 119 -0.31 0.25 4.53
C GLY A 119 0.51 -0.10 3.28
N LYS A 120 0.01 0.23 2.10
CA LYS A 120 0.76 0.07 0.83
C LYS A 120 0.74 1.33 -0.01
N PRO A 121 1.88 1.78 -0.55
CA PRO A 121 1.95 3.02 -1.29
C PRO A 121 1.44 2.80 -2.72
N ALA A 122 0.97 3.88 -3.33
CA ALA A 122 0.51 3.86 -4.71
C ALA A 122 1.74 3.79 -5.63
N SER A 123 2.03 2.58 -6.12
CA SER A 123 3.18 2.30 -6.98
C SER A 123 2.75 2.22 -8.44
N PHE A 124 3.44 2.91 -9.35
CA PHE A 124 3.06 3.00 -10.77
C PHE A 124 1.60 3.38 -10.98
N ASP A 125 0.72 2.48 -11.42
CA ASP A 125 -0.73 2.67 -11.49
C ASP A 125 -1.51 1.87 -10.44
N GLU A 126 -0.83 1.20 -9.51
CA GLU A 126 -1.48 0.46 -8.43
C GLU A 126 -2.25 1.38 -7.48
N TRP A 127 -3.31 0.85 -6.88
CA TRP A 127 -4.01 1.54 -5.79
C TRP A 127 -3.21 1.44 -4.49
N PRO A 128 -3.15 2.51 -3.68
CA PRO A 128 -2.67 2.40 -2.32
C PRO A 128 -3.72 1.73 -1.42
N SER A 129 -3.27 1.28 -0.24
CA SER A 129 -4.15 0.98 0.89
C SER A 129 -3.63 1.69 2.13
N ALA A 130 -4.50 2.44 2.81
CA ALA A 130 -4.11 3.21 3.98
C ALA A 130 -4.29 2.39 5.25
N ALA A 131 -3.28 2.38 6.12
CA ALA A 131 -3.38 1.91 7.48
C ALA A 131 -3.55 3.10 8.43
N PRO A 132 -4.38 2.96 9.48
CA PRO A 132 -4.59 3.99 10.49
C PRO A 132 -3.35 4.17 11.38
N ALA A 133 -3.33 5.24 12.18
CA ALA A 133 -2.33 5.40 13.23
C ALA A 133 -2.53 4.35 14.34
N GLY A 134 -1.42 3.91 14.96
CA GLY A 134 -1.43 2.89 15.99
C GLY A 134 -0.09 2.73 16.70
N THR A 135 0.12 1.56 17.27
CA THR A 135 1.39 1.15 17.87
C THR A 135 1.87 -0.18 17.29
N MET A 136 3.16 -0.45 17.41
CA MET A 136 3.82 -1.65 16.92
C MET A 136 4.74 -2.25 17.99
N ARG A 137 4.70 -3.57 18.12
CA ARG A 137 5.71 -4.37 18.83
C ARG A 137 6.31 -5.38 17.86
N VAL A 138 7.61 -5.61 17.96
CA VAL A 138 8.35 -6.51 17.07
C VAL A 138 8.85 -7.70 17.86
N TYR A 139 8.81 -8.88 17.26
CA TYR A 139 9.24 -10.13 17.88
C TYR A 139 10.14 -10.92 16.92
N ALA A 140 11.11 -11.64 17.48
CA ALA A 140 11.93 -12.62 16.76
C ALA A 140 11.88 -13.96 17.51
N GLY A 141 11.44 -15.02 16.84
CA GLY A 141 11.27 -16.34 17.47
C GLY A 141 10.35 -16.32 18.70
N GLY A 142 9.38 -15.40 18.74
CA GLY A 142 8.45 -15.18 19.85
C GLY A 142 8.97 -14.32 21.00
N GLN A 143 10.24 -13.90 20.98
CA GLN A 143 10.79 -12.95 21.96
C GLN A 143 10.57 -11.52 21.47
N GLU A 144 10.07 -10.63 22.34
CA GLU A 144 9.93 -9.22 21.99
C GLU A 144 11.31 -8.56 21.80
N ILE A 145 11.48 -7.92 20.65
CA ILE A 145 12.65 -7.15 20.24
C ILE A 145 12.29 -5.72 19.79
N THR A 146 11.21 -5.15 20.32
CA THR A 146 10.76 -3.79 19.97
C THR A 146 11.83 -2.73 20.24
N ALA A 147 12.67 -2.92 21.27
CA ALA A 147 13.76 -2.00 21.61
C ALA A 147 14.92 -1.97 20.60
N GLN A 148 14.95 -2.93 19.66
CA GLN A 148 15.95 -3.06 18.61
C GLN A 148 15.58 -2.25 17.36
N VAL A 149 14.38 -1.66 17.32
CA VAL A 149 13.96 -0.76 16.23
C VAL A 149 14.82 0.50 16.27
N LEU A 150 15.45 0.82 15.14
CA LEU A 150 16.33 1.98 15.00
C LEU A 150 15.56 3.30 15.14
N GLY A 151 16.29 4.37 15.51
CA GLY A 151 15.72 5.67 15.87
C GLY A 151 15.08 6.48 14.73
N SER A 152 15.11 5.98 13.49
CA SER A 152 14.50 6.62 12.32
C SER A 152 13.93 5.60 11.36
N TYR A 153 12.87 5.97 10.66
CA TYR A 153 12.20 5.14 9.66
C TYR A 153 11.66 5.99 8.51
N SER A 154 11.42 5.33 7.37
CA SER A 154 10.77 5.95 6.22
C SER A 154 9.31 5.54 6.14
N TYR A 155 8.45 6.45 5.70
CA TYR A 155 7.02 6.16 5.54
C TYR A 155 6.37 7.02 4.46
N PHE A 156 5.24 6.55 3.94
CA PHE A 156 4.37 7.33 3.08
C PHE A 156 3.20 7.83 3.93
N PRO A 157 3.07 9.13 4.21
CA PRO A 157 1.96 9.64 4.99
C PRO A 157 0.62 9.28 4.35
N ALA A 158 -0.31 8.75 5.17
CA ALA A 158 -1.70 8.66 4.76
C ALA A 158 -2.40 10.02 4.95
N GLY A 159 -3.72 10.03 4.79
CA GLY A 159 -4.54 11.23 4.78
C GLY A 159 -5.23 11.44 3.45
N GLN A 160 -6.11 12.42 3.43
CA GLN A 160 -6.75 12.89 2.20
C GLN A 160 -5.76 13.82 1.51
N SER A 161 -5.04 13.31 0.52
CA SER A 161 -4.08 14.07 -0.27
C SER A 161 -4.10 13.57 -1.71
N GLN A 162 -3.81 14.47 -2.64
CA GLN A 162 -3.65 14.14 -4.05
C GLN A 162 -2.22 13.64 -4.31
N PRO A 163 -2.01 12.79 -5.32
CA PRO A 163 -0.67 12.33 -5.70
C PRO A 163 0.21 13.53 -6.10
N SER A 164 1.53 13.36 -6.04
CA SER A 164 2.52 14.34 -6.50
C SER A 164 3.17 13.94 -7.83
N ALA A 165 2.89 12.73 -8.32
CA ALA A 165 3.40 12.22 -9.59
C ALA A 165 2.35 11.37 -10.32
N ASN A 166 2.60 11.11 -11.61
CA ASN A 166 1.74 10.27 -12.45
C ASN A 166 2.10 8.78 -12.39
N THR A 167 1.45 7.97 -13.22
CA THR A 167 1.62 6.51 -13.21
C THR A 167 2.99 5.99 -13.68
N GLY A 168 3.86 6.86 -14.19
CA GLY A 168 5.24 6.50 -14.51
C GLY A 168 6.16 6.49 -13.28
N ALA A 169 5.73 7.05 -12.15
CA ALA A 169 6.53 7.08 -10.93
C ALA A 169 6.38 5.78 -10.14
N GLN A 170 7.50 5.25 -9.62
CA GLN A 170 7.48 4.10 -8.71
C GLN A 170 6.62 4.37 -7.47
N TYR A 171 6.56 5.61 -6.97
CA TYR A 171 5.65 6.01 -5.91
C TYR A 171 5.01 7.35 -6.26
N ARG A 172 3.67 7.41 -6.25
CA ARG A 172 2.92 8.63 -6.58
C ARG A 172 2.75 9.59 -5.42
N TYR A 173 3.00 9.15 -4.20
CA TYR A 173 2.97 9.97 -2.98
C TYR A 173 4.39 10.14 -2.44
N PRO A 174 4.73 11.31 -1.88
CA PRO A 174 6.07 11.53 -1.35
C PRO A 174 6.32 10.70 -0.10
N ALA A 175 7.49 10.05 -0.05
CA ALA A 175 7.99 9.46 1.19
C ALA A 175 8.46 10.56 2.15
N SER A 176 8.34 10.29 3.45
CA SER A 176 8.80 11.10 4.56
C SER A 176 9.75 10.30 5.44
N GLN A 177 10.62 10.98 6.17
CA GLN A 177 11.47 10.41 7.21
C GLN A 177 10.96 10.87 8.56
N ALA A 178 10.91 9.98 9.54
CA ALA A 178 10.48 10.29 10.89
C ALA A 178 11.38 9.61 11.93
N SER A 179 11.39 10.17 13.13
CA SER A 179 12.03 9.54 14.29
C SER A 179 11.09 8.54 14.94
N THR A 180 11.64 7.42 15.38
CA THR A 180 10.92 6.42 16.17
C THR A 180 10.56 7.02 17.53
N VAL A 181 9.29 6.92 17.91
CA VAL A 181 8.79 7.38 19.20
C VAL A 181 8.23 6.19 19.96
N SER A 182 8.74 5.92 21.16
CA SER A 182 8.19 4.88 22.03
C SER A 182 7.01 5.41 22.83
N ALA A 183 5.92 4.65 22.86
CA ALA A 183 4.85 4.82 23.83
C ALA A 183 5.33 4.43 25.23
N GLY A 184 4.58 4.85 26.26
CA GLY A 184 4.95 4.61 27.66
C GLY A 184 5.05 3.13 28.07
N ASP A 185 4.45 2.23 27.29
CA ASP A 185 4.49 0.78 27.48
C ASP A 185 5.62 0.09 26.67
N GLY A 186 6.45 0.85 25.95
CA GLY A 186 7.56 0.36 25.14
C GLY A 186 7.21 0.03 23.69
N ALA A 187 5.93 0.11 23.28
CA ALA A 187 5.56 -0.05 21.88
C ALA A 187 6.04 1.14 21.04
N VAL A 188 6.31 0.95 19.75
CA VAL A 188 6.64 2.03 18.81
C VAL A 188 5.35 2.67 18.30
N GLN A 189 5.26 3.99 18.32
CA GLN A 189 4.15 4.72 17.68
C GLN A 189 4.31 4.69 16.16
N VAL A 190 3.22 4.35 15.47
CA VAL A 190 3.16 4.29 14.01
C VAL A 190 2.09 5.27 13.51
N PRO A 191 2.45 6.27 12.69
CA PRO A 191 1.48 7.21 12.13
C PRO A 191 0.58 6.52 11.09
N ALA A 192 -0.54 7.14 10.76
CA ALA A 192 -1.34 6.71 9.62
C ALA A 192 -0.48 6.75 8.35
N ASN A 193 -0.46 5.64 7.61
CA ASN A 193 0.52 5.44 6.56
C ASN A 193 -0.05 4.68 5.36
N LEU A 194 0.46 5.01 4.18
CA LEU A 194 0.38 4.19 2.98
C LEU A 194 1.60 3.24 2.94
N GLY A 195 2.10 2.77 4.07
CA GLY A 195 3.31 1.94 4.18
C GLY A 195 4.49 2.65 4.85
N CYS A 196 5.26 1.90 5.63
CA CYS A 196 6.50 2.33 6.29
C CYS A 196 7.51 1.20 6.44
N GLU A 197 8.77 1.57 6.56
CA GLU A 197 9.92 0.67 6.70
C GLU A 197 10.71 1.05 7.95
N PHE A 198 10.57 0.24 8.99
CA PHE A 198 11.40 0.29 10.18
C PHE A 198 12.59 -0.64 10.01
N ARG A 199 13.77 -0.18 10.42
CA ARG A 199 14.99 -0.99 10.43
C ARG A 199 15.29 -1.46 11.85
N LEU A 200 15.83 -2.66 11.97
CA LEU A 200 16.35 -3.25 13.19
C LEU A 200 17.87 -3.01 13.24
N ASP A 201 18.44 -3.09 14.45
CA ASP A 201 19.89 -2.90 14.67
C ASP A 201 20.77 -4.03 14.11
N GLN A 202 20.16 -5.19 13.86
CA GLN A 202 20.79 -6.34 13.22
C GLN A 202 19.73 -7.20 12.50
N GLU A 203 20.19 -8.25 11.84
CA GLU A 203 19.35 -9.26 11.22
C GLU A 203 18.77 -10.23 12.26
N TYR A 204 17.48 -10.56 12.12
CA TYR A 204 16.76 -11.51 12.97
C TYR A 204 16.04 -12.57 12.13
N ALA A 205 16.09 -13.82 12.58
CA ALA A 205 15.24 -14.88 12.01
C ALA A 205 13.82 -14.79 12.58
N ASP A 206 12.84 -15.28 11.82
CA ASP A 206 11.45 -15.46 12.25
C ASP A 206 10.82 -14.19 12.85
N VAL A 207 10.99 -13.07 12.13
CA VAL A 207 10.47 -11.76 12.55
C VAL A 207 8.95 -11.71 12.37
N THR A 208 8.26 -11.25 13.40
CA THR A 208 6.84 -10.89 13.37
C THR A 208 6.64 -9.51 14.00
N ALA A 209 5.52 -8.86 13.69
CA ALA A 209 5.13 -7.64 14.39
C ALA A 209 3.65 -7.66 14.72
N GLU A 210 3.32 -7.20 15.92
CA GLU A 210 1.95 -6.93 16.35
C GLU A 210 1.69 -5.43 16.25
N PHE A 211 0.65 -5.07 15.51
CA PHE A 211 0.15 -3.71 15.43
C PHE A 211 -1.17 -3.62 16.20
N ALA A 212 -1.33 -2.55 16.97
CA ALA A 212 -2.57 -2.24 17.67
C ALA A 212 -3.11 -0.88 17.24
N PHE A 213 -4.41 -0.83 16.96
CA PHE A 213 -5.10 0.36 16.45
C PHE A 213 -6.36 0.64 17.26
N THR A 214 -6.76 1.91 17.34
CA THR A 214 -8.08 2.32 17.84
C THR A 214 -8.94 2.74 16.65
N LEU A 215 -9.87 1.85 16.27
CA LEU A 215 -10.68 1.92 15.08
C LEU A 215 -12.17 1.78 15.39
N PRO A 216 -12.90 2.92 15.47
CA PRO A 216 -14.35 2.89 15.55
C PRO A 216 -14.95 2.02 14.45
N ALA A 217 -15.96 1.24 14.80
CA ALA A 217 -16.71 0.44 13.83
C ALA A 217 -17.55 1.34 12.91
N ARG A 218 -16.94 1.85 11.83
CA ARG A 218 -17.60 2.69 10.81
C ARG A 218 -18.33 1.87 9.75
N ILE A 219 -17.92 0.61 9.56
CA ILE A 219 -18.45 -0.31 8.55
C ILE A 219 -18.85 -1.65 9.17
N ALA A 220 -19.75 -2.35 8.48
CA ALA A 220 -20.02 -3.76 8.65
C ALA A 220 -19.76 -4.49 7.33
N VAL A 221 -19.31 -5.74 7.41
CA VAL A 221 -19.03 -6.56 6.22
C VAL A 221 -19.97 -7.76 6.22
N THR A 222 -20.69 -7.95 5.11
CA THR A 222 -21.45 -9.17 4.86
C THR A 222 -20.68 -10.04 3.89
N VAL A 223 -20.37 -11.28 4.32
CA VAL A 223 -19.79 -12.30 3.43
C VAL A 223 -20.90 -12.92 2.60
N LEU A 224 -20.80 -12.80 1.28
CA LEU A 224 -21.80 -13.31 0.33
C LEU A 224 -21.41 -14.66 -0.27
N GLY A 225 -20.13 -15.02 -0.17
CA GLY A 225 -19.60 -16.30 -0.62
C GLY A 225 -18.13 -16.21 -1.00
N SER A 226 -17.65 -17.26 -1.64
CA SER A 226 -16.32 -17.31 -2.22
C SER A 226 -16.31 -18.11 -3.51
N ALA A 227 -15.28 -17.91 -4.31
CA ALA A 227 -14.92 -18.73 -5.45
C ALA A 227 -13.44 -19.11 -5.35
N SER A 228 -13.08 -20.25 -5.92
CA SER A 228 -11.69 -20.63 -6.10
C SER A 228 -11.44 -21.03 -7.54
N GLY A 229 -10.23 -20.78 -8.00
CA GLY A 229 -9.75 -21.17 -9.32
C GLY A 229 -8.31 -21.61 -9.25
N THR A 230 -7.86 -22.34 -10.26
CA THR A 230 -6.45 -22.66 -10.42
C THR A 230 -5.83 -21.80 -11.51
N PHE A 231 -4.56 -21.46 -11.33
CA PHE A 231 -3.76 -20.75 -12.31
C PHE A 231 -2.37 -21.38 -12.41
N ARG A 232 -1.65 -21.08 -13.49
CA ARG A 232 -0.29 -21.57 -13.75
C ARG A 232 0.66 -20.40 -13.89
N SER A 233 1.94 -20.69 -14.13
CA SER A 233 2.92 -19.65 -14.42
C SER A 233 2.52 -18.79 -15.63
N TYR A 234 2.67 -17.48 -15.48
CA TYR A 234 2.49 -16.49 -16.52
C TYR A 234 3.59 -16.61 -17.58
N ILE A 235 3.18 -16.58 -18.84
CA ILE A 235 4.07 -16.58 -20.00
C ILE A 235 3.55 -15.51 -20.94
N GLY A 236 3.98 -14.27 -20.77
CA GLY A 236 3.50 -13.17 -21.62
C GLY A 236 4.57 -12.12 -21.84
N PRO A 237 4.30 -11.10 -22.67
CA PRO A 237 5.29 -10.11 -23.08
C PRO A 237 5.65 -9.09 -21.97
N GLY A 238 5.02 -9.18 -20.80
CA GLY A 238 5.29 -8.31 -19.66
C GLY A 238 6.76 -8.30 -19.25
N PHE A 239 7.15 -7.23 -18.57
CA PHE A 239 8.49 -7.07 -18.02
C PHE A 239 8.75 -8.13 -16.95
N ALA A 240 9.75 -9.00 -17.13
CA ALA A 240 10.05 -10.08 -16.19
C ALA A 240 11.32 -9.83 -15.39
N GLY A 241 11.81 -8.58 -15.37
CA GLY A 241 13.02 -8.20 -14.66
C GLY A 241 14.21 -9.10 -14.99
N GLN A 242 14.82 -9.66 -13.94
CA GLN A 242 15.94 -10.60 -14.03
C GLN A 242 15.56 -11.97 -14.59
N LEU A 243 14.27 -12.32 -14.60
CA LEU A 243 13.75 -13.58 -15.14
C LEU A 243 13.39 -13.50 -16.63
N ASP A 244 13.79 -12.43 -17.32
CA ASP A 244 13.58 -12.27 -18.77
C ASP A 244 14.08 -13.48 -19.57
N SER A 245 15.19 -14.11 -19.14
CA SER A 245 15.72 -15.31 -19.78
C SER A 245 14.80 -16.54 -19.59
N LEU A 246 14.27 -16.76 -18.39
CA LEU A 246 13.25 -17.78 -18.14
C LEU A 246 11.99 -17.52 -18.99
N ARG A 247 11.45 -16.30 -18.94
CA ARG A 247 10.27 -15.89 -19.73
C ARG A 247 10.48 -16.21 -21.21
N ASN A 248 11.63 -15.84 -21.78
CA ASN A 248 11.93 -16.07 -23.20
C ASN A 248 11.99 -17.57 -23.53
N GLN A 249 12.61 -18.39 -22.68
CA GLN A 249 12.65 -19.86 -22.86
C GLN A 249 11.25 -20.47 -22.81
N MET A 250 10.43 -20.05 -21.84
CA MET A 250 9.04 -20.49 -21.69
C MET A 250 8.19 -20.07 -22.90
N GLN A 251 8.32 -18.83 -23.38
CA GLN A 251 7.60 -18.34 -24.57
C GLN A 251 8.00 -19.09 -25.85
N VAL A 252 9.29 -19.34 -26.05
CA VAL A 252 9.79 -20.10 -27.22
C VAL A 252 9.16 -21.49 -27.24
N ARG A 253 9.15 -22.16 -26.08
CA ARG A 253 8.71 -23.55 -25.93
C ARG A 253 7.18 -23.70 -25.92
N TYR A 254 6.46 -22.84 -25.21
CA TYR A 254 5.02 -23.04 -24.92
C TYR A 254 4.09 -21.95 -25.47
N LYS A 255 4.64 -20.86 -26.04
CA LYS A 255 3.90 -19.65 -26.42
C LYS A 255 3.30 -18.94 -25.22
N ASN A 256 2.53 -17.90 -25.49
CA ASN A 256 1.96 -17.07 -24.44
C ASN A 256 0.85 -17.82 -23.69
N ARG A 257 0.80 -17.61 -22.38
CA ARG A 257 -0.25 -18.03 -21.47
C ARG A 257 -0.48 -16.95 -20.43
N ASP A 258 -1.75 -16.63 -20.29
CA ASP A 258 -2.30 -15.78 -19.24
C ASP A 258 -3.61 -16.44 -18.82
N ASP A 259 -3.66 -16.96 -17.58
CA ASP A 259 -4.83 -17.66 -17.07
C ASP A 259 -5.78 -16.63 -16.41
N ASP A 260 -7.08 -16.82 -16.56
CA ASP A 260 -8.10 -16.03 -15.87
C ASP A 260 -8.98 -16.94 -15.02
N VAL A 261 -9.46 -16.43 -13.88
CA VAL A 261 -10.53 -17.07 -13.12
C VAL A 261 -11.85 -16.35 -13.43
N ASN A 262 -12.80 -17.10 -13.99
CA ASN A 262 -14.16 -16.61 -14.20
C ASN A 262 -14.83 -16.38 -12.84
N VAL A 263 -15.52 -15.25 -12.71
CA VAL A 263 -16.20 -14.89 -11.47
C VAL A 263 -17.71 -14.93 -11.69
N SER A 264 -18.40 -15.82 -10.97
CA SER A 264 -19.86 -15.81 -10.85
C SER A 264 -20.23 -15.10 -9.56
N LEU A 265 -20.51 -13.80 -9.64
CA LEU A 265 -20.75 -12.98 -8.46
C LEU A 265 -22.09 -13.31 -7.80
N PRO A 266 -22.12 -13.61 -6.49
CA PRO A 266 -23.35 -13.62 -5.72
C PRO A 266 -24.08 -12.27 -5.81
N ALA A 267 -25.40 -12.30 -5.76
CA ALA A 267 -26.22 -11.09 -5.73
C ALA A 267 -25.83 -10.18 -4.56
N GLY A 268 -25.70 -8.88 -4.83
CA GLY A 268 -25.30 -7.87 -3.83
C GLY A 268 -23.80 -7.74 -3.62
N THR A 269 -22.96 -8.43 -4.39
CA THR A 269 -21.50 -8.27 -4.30
C THR A 269 -21.08 -6.88 -4.77
N GLU A 270 -20.34 -6.18 -3.92
CA GLU A 270 -19.79 -4.86 -4.21
C GLU A 270 -18.26 -4.90 -4.20
N PHE A 271 -17.70 -5.62 -3.23
CA PHE A 271 -16.26 -5.77 -3.04
C PHE A 271 -15.80 -7.21 -3.25
N ILE A 272 -14.58 -7.36 -3.76
CA ILE A 272 -13.85 -8.63 -3.74
C ILE A 272 -12.58 -8.50 -2.92
N LEU A 273 -12.17 -9.61 -2.31
CA LEU A 273 -10.82 -9.77 -1.77
C LEU A 273 -10.17 -10.96 -2.46
N VAL A 274 -9.00 -10.75 -3.05
CA VAL A 274 -8.26 -11.78 -3.78
C VAL A 274 -7.10 -12.26 -2.92
N LYS A 275 -7.01 -13.59 -2.76
CA LYS A 275 -5.98 -14.28 -2.01
C LYS A 275 -5.31 -15.31 -2.91
N PHE A 276 -3.99 -15.33 -2.90
CA PHE A 276 -3.17 -16.30 -3.63
C PHE A 276 -1.81 -16.41 -2.92
N PRO A 277 -1.09 -17.53 -3.05
CA PRO A 277 0.18 -17.73 -2.37
C PRO A 277 1.26 -16.84 -3.00
N PRO A 278 2.25 -16.32 -2.24
CA PRO A 278 3.43 -15.64 -2.79
C PRO A 278 4.19 -16.44 -3.85
N THR A 279 4.84 -15.76 -4.80
CA THR A 279 5.82 -16.40 -5.69
C THR A 279 7.10 -16.63 -4.89
N PRO A 280 7.76 -17.80 -5.02
CA PRO A 280 9.04 -18.06 -4.34
C PRO A 280 10.23 -17.27 -4.91
N VAL A 281 10.04 -16.57 -6.05
CA VAL A 281 11.08 -15.84 -6.77
C VAL A 281 10.60 -14.43 -7.10
N ASP A 282 11.32 -13.41 -6.64
CA ASP A 282 11.16 -11.99 -6.98
C ASP A 282 11.96 -11.67 -8.26
N PRO A 283 11.30 -11.36 -9.38
CA PRO A 283 11.99 -11.07 -10.62
C PRO A 283 12.74 -9.73 -10.62
N TYR A 284 12.46 -8.81 -9.70
CA TYR A 284 12.86 -7.41 -9.89
C TYR A 284 14.16 -7.02 -9.19
N VAL A 285 14.44 -7.57 -8.00
CA VAL A 285 15.63 -7.19 -7.22
C VAL A 285 16.49 -8.39 -6.85
N ASP A 286 15.92 -9.44 -6.25
CA ASP A 286 16.67 -10.65 -5.90
C ASP A 286 15.81 -11.93 -6.10
N PRO A 287 16.15 -12.75 -7.11
CA PRO A 287 15.43 -13.99 -7.40
C PRO A 287 15.43 -15.04 -6.27
N ASN A 288 16.30 -14.93 -5.26
CA ASN A 288 16.33 -15.88 -4.16
C ASN A 288 15.23 -15.65 -3.12
N MET A 289 14.37 -14.66 -3.33
CA MET A 289 13.41 -14.20 -2.34
C MET A 289 11.98 -14.24 -2.86
N PRO A 290 10.98 -14.33 -1.96
CA PRO A 290 9.61 -14.36 -2.38
C PRO A 290 9.14 -12.99 -2.86
N GLY A 291 8.24 -13.01 -3.84
CA GLY A 291 7.56 -11.83 -4.36
C GLY A 291 6.04 -11.98 -4.29
N SER A 292 5.33 -10.90 -4.59
CA SER A 292 3.87 -10.87 -4.56
C SER A 292 3.21 -11.13 -5.90
N GLY A 293 3.91 -10.94 -7.03
CA GLY A 293 3.29 -10.78 -8.35
C GLY A 293 2.12 -9.77 -8.37
N THR A 294 1.31 -9.82 -9.43
CA THR A 294 0.28 -8.82 -9.72
C THR A 294 -0.99 -9.47 -10.26
N TYR A 295 -2.15 -9.21 -9.66
CA TYR A 295 -3.46 -9.58 -10.20
C TYR A 295 -4.23 -8.36 -10.68
N ARG A 296 -5.25 -8.58 -11.53
CA ARG A 296 -6.07 -7.53 -12.15
C ARG A 296 -7.51 -7.99 -12.33
N ILE A 297 -8.44 -7.05 -12.47
CA ILE A 297 -9.82 -7.31 -12.90
C ILE A 297 -9.92 -7.09 -14.40
N ARG A 298 -10.40 -8.10 -15.13
CA ARG A 298 -10.54 -8.06 -16.59
C ARG A 298 -11.95 -7.67 -17.01
N ARG A 299 -12.01 -6.79 -18.01
CA ARG A 299 -13.23 -6.38 -18.73
C ARG A 299 -13.66 -7.42 -19.75
N SER A 300 -14.93 -7.36 -20.14
CA SER A 300 -15.49 -8.21 -21.20
C SER A 300 -14.78 -8.05 -22.56
N ASN A 301 -14.22 -6.86 -22.83
CA ASN A 301 -13.47 -6.55 -24.04
C ASN A 301 -11.96 -6.90 -23.95
N GLY A 302 -11.54 -7.58 -22.88
CA GLY A 302 -10.16 -8.05 -22.70
C GLY A 302 -9.22 -7.06 -22.01
N LYS A 303 -9.60 -5.79 -21.86
CA LYS A 303 -8.80 -4.78 -21.14
C LYS A 303 -8.74 -5.08 -19.64
N LEU A 304 -7.70 -4.56 -18.99
CA LEU A 304 -7.37 -4.86 -17.60
C LEU A 304 -7.58 -3.62 -16.72
N SER A 305 -7.89 -3.86 -15.44
CA SER A 305 -7.67 -2.87 -14.39
C SER A 305 -6.18 -2.61 -14.21
N VAL A 306 -5.86 -1.59 -13.43
CA VAL A 306 -4.52 -1.40 -12.89
C VAL A 306 -4.02 -2.59 -12.08
N ASP A 307 -2.72 -2.57 -11.81
CA ASP A 307 -1.99 -3.57 -11.06
C ASP A 307 -2.39 -3.60 -9.57
N HIS A 308 -2.48 -4.81 -9.01
CA HIS A 308 -2.60 -5.02 -7.58
C HIS A 308 -1.62 -6.08 -7.09
N THR A 309 -0.74 -5.69 -6.16
CA THR A 309 0.30 -6.59 -5.62
C THR A 309 0.10 -6.95 -4.15
N ASN A 310 -1.02 -6.54 -3.54
CA ASN A 310 -1.39 -6.89 -2.18
C ASN A 310 -2.87 -7.29 -2.10
N THR A 311 -3.20 -7.97 -1.02
CA THR A 311 -4.57 -8.27 -0.64
C THR A 311 -5.18 -7.06 0.04
N MET A 312 -6.28 -6.58 -0.53
CA MET A 312 -7.15 -5.52 -0.03
C MET A 312 -8.55 -5.76 -0.59
N ALA A 313 -9.60 -5.26 0.06
CA ALA A 313 -10.94 -5.32 -0.52
C ALA A 313 -11.08 -4.23 -1.60
N LEU A 314 -11.54 -4.62 -2.79
CA LEU A 314 -11.64 -3.76 -3.96
C LEU A 314 -13.06 -3.74 -4.51
N PRO A 315 -13.63 -2.58 -4.87
CA PRO A 315 -14.92 -2.52 -5.57
C PRO A 315 -14.83 -3.27 -6.90
N PHE A 316 -15.59 -4.33 -7.10
CA PHE A 316 -15.47 -5.14 -8.31
C PHE A 316 -15.90 -4.37 -9.57
N TYR A 317 -16.92 -3.53 -9.43
CA TYR A 317 -17.47 -2.70 -10.51
C TYR A 317 -17.00 -1.24 -10.44
N GLY A 318 -15.95 -0.94 -9.68
CA GLY A 318 -15.41 0.41 -9.55
C GLY A 318 -13.93 0.42 -9.86
N GLN A 319 -13.58 0.10 -11.11
CA GLN A 319 -12.20 -0.14 -11.51
C GLN A 319 -11.68 0.93 -12.46
N TRP A 320 -10.37 1.05 -12.58
CA TRP A 320 -9.70 1.95 -13.53
C TRP A 320 -8.78 1.16 -14.44
N GLN A 321 -8.81 1.50 -15.72
CA GLN A 321 -8.07 0.79 -16.75
C GLN A 321 -6.56 0.99 -16.58
N ASP A 322 -5.79 -0.08 -16.79
CA ASP A 322 -4.33 -0.10 -16.78
C ASP A 322 -3.73 1.10 -17.54
N ALA A 323 -2.70 1.71 -16.94
CA ALA A 323 -1.98 2.82 -17.53
C ALA A 323 -1.34 2.48 -18.88
N ASP A 324 -0.87 1.24 -19.06
CA ASP A 324 -0.26 0.76 -20.30
C ASP A 324 -1.23 0.74 -21.49
N GLN A 325 -2.53 0.62 -21.19
CA GLN A 325 -3.64 0.63 -22.14
C GLN A 325 -4.30 2.02 -22.29
N SER A 326 -3.78 3.03 -21.58
CA SER A 326 -4.41 4.36 -21.43
C SER A 326 -3.46 5.50 -21.82
N GLY A 327 -2.61 5.27 -22.82
CA GLY A 327 -1.60 6.23 -23.28
C GLY A 327 -2.16 7.63 -23.55
N GLY A 328 -1.52 8.65 -22.98
CA GLY A 328 -1.89 10.05 -23.15
C GLY A 328 -3.02 10.55 -22.24
N ALA A 329 -3.59 9.69 -21.39
CA ALA A 329 -4.68 10.09 -20.50
C ALA A 329 -4.19 10.91 -19.30
N GLU A 330 -4.90 11.99 -19.00
CA GLU A 330 -4.71 12.75 -17.74
C GLU A 330 -5.24 11.97 -16.54
N TYR A 331 -6.40 11.31 -16.68
CA TYR A 331 -6.95 10.39 -15.69
C TYR A 331 -7.26 9.07 -16.38
N LEU A 332 -7.00 7.95 -15.70
CA LEU A 332 -7.32 6.63 -16.25
C LEU A 332 -8.84 6.50 -16.44
N PRO A 333 -9.30 5.84 -17.52
CA PRO A 333 -10.73 5.56 -17.70
C PRO A 333 -11.24 4.60 -16.63
N SER A 334 -12.29 4.98 -15.91
CA SER A 334 -13.00 4.06 -15.01
C SER A 334 -13.89 3.10 -15.79
N PHE A 335 -14.19 1.94 -15.22
CA PHE A 335 -15.09 0.96 -15.79
C PHE A 335 -15.83 0.15 -14.70
N THR A 336 -17.00 -0.35 -15.08
CA THR A 336 -17.94 -1.08 -14.22
C THR A 336 -18.35 -2.44 -14.79
N ASP A 337 -17.70 -2.89 -15.86
CA ASP A 337 -18.01 -4.11 -16.63
C ASP A 337 -16.95 -5.21 -16.44
N GLY A 338 -16.39 -5.31 -15.23
CA GLY A 338 -15.51 -6.41 -14.84
C GLY A 338 -16.22 -7.77 -14.96
N VAL A 339 -15.51 -8.80 -15.41
CA VAL A 339 -16.07 -10.15 -15.65
C VAL A 339 -15.18 -11.29 -15.13
N ARG A 340 -13.89 -11.04 -14.91
CA ARG A 340 -12.91 -12.04 -14.47
C ARG A 340 -11.86 -11.41 -13.58
N VAL A 341 -11.18 -12.25 -12.80
CA VAL A 341 -9.92 -11.88 -12.14
C VAL A 341 -8.81 -12.58 -12.91
N SER A 342 -7.89 -11.79 -13.47
CA SER A 342 -6.69 -12.30 -14.14
C SER A 342 -5.73 -12.84 -13.09
N SER A 343 -5.14 -13.99 -13.40
CA SER A 343 -4.22 -14.65 -12.48
C SER A 343 -3.00 -13.77 -12.18
N PRO A 344 -2.36 -13.97 -11.01
CA PRO A 344 -1.13 -13.28 -10.68
C PRO A 344 -0.02 -13.49 -11.73
N GLU A 345 0.69 -12.43 -12.11
CA GLU A 345 1.86 -12.51 -13.00
C GLU A 345 3.04 -13.24 -12.33
N TYR A 346 2.98 -14.58 -12.32
CA TYR A 346 3.93 -15.46 -11.66
C TYR A 346 4.80 -16.20 -12.67
N PHE A 347 6.07 -15.85 -12.78
CA PHE A 347 6.99 -16.59 -13.67
C PHE A 347 7.41 -17.95 -13.08
N VAL A 348 7.50 -18.04 -11.75
CA VAL A 348 7.91 -19.23 -11.02
C VAL A 348 6.80 -19.59 -10.02
N PRO A 349 6.16 -20.76 -10.13
CA PRO A 349 5.10 -21.18 -9.24
C PRO A 349 5.65 -21.72 -7.92
N VAL A 350 4.79 -21.79 -6.90
CA VAL A 350 5.10 -22.43 -5.62
C VAL A 350 5.59 -23.86 -5.84
N GLY A 351 6.64 -24.25 -5.09
CA GLY A 351 7.29 -25.55 -5.20
C GLY A 351 8.56 -25.56 -6.05
N PHE A 352 8.92 -24.43 -6.67
CA PHE A 352 10.16 -24.24 -7.40
C PHE A 352 11.00 -23.15 -6.73
N SER A 353 12.25 -23.46 -6.41
CA SER A 353 13.22 -22.45 -5.99
C SER A 353 13.88 -21.82 -7.21
N TYR A 354 14.52 -20.67 -7.00
CA TYR A 354 15.40 -20.08 -7.99
C TYR A 354 16.49 -21.06 -8.44
N ASP A 355 16.69 -21.15 -9.75
CA ASP A 355 17.83 -21.81 -10.39
C ASP A 355 18.58 -20.76 -11.22
N PRO A 356 19.93 -20.68 -11.15
CA PRO A 356 20.71 -19.75 -11.96
C PRO A 356 20.43 -19.79 -13.47
N CYS A 357 19.91 -20.89 -14.01
CA CYS A 357 19.49 -20.94 -15.42
C CYS A 357 18.32 -19.99 -15.72
N MET A 358 17.52 -19.60 -14.72
CA MET A 358 16.33 -18.75 -14.90
C MET A 358 16.72 -17.32 -15.27
N THR A 359 17.86 -16.85 -14.79
CA THR A 359 18.46 -15.55 -15.14
C THR A 359 19.44 -15.68 -16.31
N ASN A 360 20.26 -16.73 -16.33
CA ASN A 360 21.35 -16.89 -17.31
C ASN A 360 20.96 -17.62 -18.60
N GLY A 361 19.80 -18.27 -18.64
CA GLY A 361 19.39 -19.15 -19.74
C GLY A 361 19.89 -20.59 -19.60
N GLY A 362 19.44 -21.44 -20.52
CA GLY A 362 19.87 -22.85 -20.59
C GLY A 362 19.16 -23.76 -19.58
N CYS A 363 17.96 -23.39 -19.13
CA CYS A 363 17.22 -24.21 -18.19
C CYS A 363 16.91 -25.60 -18.77
N PRO A 364 17.11 -26.68 -18.00
CA PRO A 364 16.75 -28.03 -18.43
C PRO A 364 15.28 -28.11 -18.83
N ALA A 365 14.97 -28.91 -19.86
CA ALA A 365 13.60 -29.13 -20.30
C ALA A 365 12.70 -29.60 -19.15
N THR A 366 13.21 -30.45 -18.25
CA THR A 366 12.47 -30.94 -17.07
C THR A 366 12.05 -29.83 -16.11
N LEU A 367 12.90 -28.82 -15.89
CA LEU A 367 12.56 -27.65 -15.07
C LEU A 367 11.49 -26.80 -15.75
N LEU A 368 11.66 -26.51 -17.05
CA LEU A 368 10.68 -25.74 -17.83
C LEU A 368 9.33 -26.47 -17.92
N ASP A 369 9.33 -27.80 -18.12
CA ASP A 369 8.12 -28.64 -18.13
C ASP A 369 7.46 -28.64 -16.73
N GLY A 370 8.25 -28.68 -15.66
CA GLY A 370 7.76 -28.60 -14.29
C GLY A 370 7.05 -27.27 -14.01
N ILE A 371 7.73 -26.14 -14.27
CA ILE A 371 7.18 -24.78 -14.12
C ILE A 371 5.92 -24.59 -14.98
N TYR A 372 5.92 -25.13 -16.19
CA TYR A 372 4.80 -25.01 -17.12
C TYR A 372 3.54 -25.73 -16.64
N ASN A 373 3.71 -26.93 -16.06
CA ASN A 373 2.61 -27.80 -15.64
C ASN A 373 2.13 -27.57 -14.21
N ALA A 374 2.91 -26.87 -13.39
CA ALA A 374 2.54 -26.57 -12.01
C ALA A 374 1.32 -25.64 -11.93
N THR A 375 0.43 -25.95 -11.00
CA THR A 375 -0.82 -25.23 -10.75
C THR A 375 -0.82 -24.70 -9.32
N MET A 376 -1.39 -23.51 -9.14
CA MET A 376 -1.60 -22.85 -7.85
C MET A 376 -3.08 -22.52 -7.72
N THR A 377 -3.53 -22.26 -6.50
CA THR A 377 -4.91 -21.88 -6.21
C THR A 377 -4.99 -20.39 -5.91
N MET A 378 -6.02 -19.74 -6.45
CA MET A 378 -6.44 -18.39 -6.09
C MET A 378 -7.86 -18.47 -5.51
N GLU A 379 -8.09 -17.74 -4.43
CA GLU A 379 -9.37 -17.61 -3.77
C GLU A 379 -9.88 -16.17 -3.93
N ILE A 380 -11.18 -16.03 -4.17
CA ILE A 380 -11.87 -14.75 -4.32
C ILE A 380 -13.02 -14.76 -3.34
N PHE A 381 -13.02 -13.83 -2.39
CA PHE A 381 -14.10 -13.66 -1.43
C PHE A 381 -15.00 -12.50 -1.83
N PHE A 382 -16.31 -12.68 -1.70
CA PHE A 382 -17.33 -11.73 -2.14
C PHE A 382 -17.95 -11.04 -0.94
N TYR A 383 -17.87 -9.71 -0.91
CA TYR A 383 -18.32 -8.90 0.21
C TYR A 383 -19.32 -7.83 -0.24
N LYS A 384 -20.20 -7.50 0.70
CA LYS A 384 -20.91 -6.22 0.75
C LYS A 384 -20.41 -5.45 1.96
N ILE A 385 -20.06 -4.18 1.79
CA ILE A 385 -19.57 -3.33 2.87
C ILE A 385 -20.58 -2.22 3.10
N ASP A 386 -21.20 -2.21 4.28
CA ASP A 386 -22.20 -1.22 4.65
C ASP A 386 -21.61 -0.22 5.64
N ARG A 387 -21.83 1.08 5.42
CA ARG A 387 -21.56 2.10 6.45
C ARG A 387 -22.57 1.94 7.58
N ILE A 388 -22.10 1.93 8.82
CA ILE A 388 -22.94 1.78 10.02
C ILE A 388 -22.85 2.97 10.98
N GLN A 389 -21.94 3.91 10.72
CA GLN A 389 -21.76 5.11 11.52
C GLN A 389 -21.30 6.29 10.65
N ASN A 390 -21.61 7.52 11.09
CA ASN A 390 -21.09 8.77 10.51
C ASN A 390 -19.57 8.90 10.69
N GLY A 391 -19.00 10.06 10.34
CA GLY A 391 -17.57 10.35 10.47
C GLY A 391 -16.74 9.98 9.24
N LEU A 392 -17.41 9.72 8.12
CA LEU A 392 -16.80 9.57 6.81
C LEU A 392 -17.26 10.72 5.90
N THR A 393 -16.38 11.12 4.99
CA THR A 393 -16.64 12.13 3.97
C THR A 393 -16.70 11.46 2.61
N GLN A 394 -17.77 11.70 1.85
CA GLN A 394 -17.86 11.24 0.46
C GLN A 394 -17.02 12.15 -0.43
N ILE A 395 -16.08 11.57 -1.18
CA ILE A 395 -15.16 12.30 -2.05
C ILE A 395 -15.14 11.66 -3.46
N PRO A 396 -15.23 12.45 -4.54
CA PRO A 396 -15.10 11.92 -5.91
C PRO A 396 -13.77 11.22 -6.15
N LEU A 397 -13.80 10.13 -6.91
CA LEU A 397 -12.61 9.34 -7.23
C LEU A 397 -12.10 9.65 -8.64
N ARG A 398 -10.78 9.86 -8.75
CA ARG A 398 -10.06 9.89 -10.03
C ARG A 398 -8.71 9.24 -9.86
N GLN A 399 -8.34 8.39 -10.79
CA GLN A 399 -6.99 7.84 -10.83
C GLN A 399 -6.15 8.58 -11.87
N VAL A 400 -4.97 9.05 -11.48
CA VAL A 400 -4.10 9.79 -12.41
C VAL A 400 -3.62 8.87 -13.52
N GLY A 401 -3.47 9.40 -14.73
CA GLY A 401 -2.95 8.69 -15.89
C GLY A 401 -1.54 9.15 -16.28
N PRO A 402 -0.94 8.58 -17.34
CA PRO A 402 0.45 8.85 -17.74
C PRO A 402 0.76 10.31 -18.08
N SER A 403 -0.25 11.11 -18.43
CA SER A 403 -0.09 12.52 -18.79
C SER A 403 -0.49 13.49 -17.67
N TRP A 404 -0.89 12.96 -16.50
CA TRP A 404 -1.16 13.78 -15.34
C TRP A 404 0.11 14.49 -14.85
N SER A 405 -0.10 15.66 -14.25
CA SER A 405 0.93 16.38 -13.49
C SER A 405 0.25 17.15 -12.37
N PRO A 406 0.91 17.33 -11.22
CA PRO A 406 0.36 18.15 -10.15
C PRO A 406 0.10 19.56 -10.68
N GLY A 407 -1.15 20.03 -10.56
CA GLY A 407 -1.46 21.44 -10.75
C GLY A 407 -0.66 22.28 -9.75
N ALA A 408 -0.35 23.54 -10.08
CA ALA A 408 0.45 24.46 -9.24
C ALA A 408 -0.13 24.75 -7.82
N VAL A 409 -1.20 24.07 -7.42
CA VAL A 409 -1.87 24.16 -6.13
C VAL A 409 -1.42 23.06 -5.15
N ALA A 410 -0.69 22.03 -5.60
CA ALA A 410 -0.27 20.90 -4.77
C ALA A 410 0.87 21.20 -3.75
N ALA A 411 1.34 22.45 -3.68
CA ALA A 411 2.51 22.83 -2.87
C ALA A 411 2.20 23.19 -1.40
N ASN A 412 0.93 23.21 -0.98
CA ASN A 412 0.54 23.61 0.38
C ASN A 412 -0.20 22.48 1.10
N VAL A 413 0.48 21.36 1.34
CA VAL A 413 0.14 20.57 2.53
C VAL A 413 1.06 21.09 3.61
N ALA A 414 0.51 21.91 4.51
CA ALA A 414 1.19 22.21 5.76
C ALA A 414 1.59 20.89 6.40
N HIS A 415 2.88 20.73 6.70
CA HIS A 415 3.29 19.80 7.74
C HIS A 415 2.45 20.17 8.96
N VAL A 416 1.45 19.35 9.28
CA VAL A 416 0.92 19.34 10.63
C VAL A 416 2.04 18.69 11.43
N ASP A 417 2.93 19.53 11.94
CA ASP A 417 3.83 19.13 13.01
C ASP A 417 2.98 18.36 14.01
N ALA A 418 3.49 17.18 14.42
CA ALA A 418 2.88 16.37 15.44
C ALA A 418 2.35 17.29 16.53
N VAL A 419 1.03 17.36 16.68
CA VAL A 419 0.40 18.03 17.80
C VAL A 419 1.12 17.47 19.01
N SER A 420 1.90 18.31 19.68
CA SER A 420 2.53 18.00 20.96
C SER A 420 1.42 17.41 21.81
N GLY A 421 1.45 16.09 21.98
CA GLY A 421 0.38 15.35 22.61
C GLY A 421 0.15 15.97 23.98
N GLY A 422 -0.96 16.68 24.13
CA GLY A 422 -1.57 16.79 25.44
C GLY A 422 -1.76 15.36 25.90
N GLU A 423 -1.06 14.96 26.95
CA GLU A 423 -1.19 13.63 27.53
C GLU A 423 -2.68 13.28 27.62
N PRO A 424 -3.09 12.05 27.25
CA PRO A 424 -4.42 11.59 27.55
C PRO A 424 -4.58 11.69 29.07
N ARG A 425 -5.38 12.66 29.54
CA ARG A 425 -5.81 12.68 30.92
C ARG A 425 -6.70 11.46 31.10
N TRP A 426 -6.10 10.37 31.57
CA TRP A 426 -6.80 9.27 32.20
C TRP A 426 -7.44 9.82 33.48
N ASN A 427 -8.64 10.38 33.35
CA ASN A 427 -9.48 10.57 34.51
C ASN A 427 -9.86 9.17 34.99
N THR A 428 -9.13 8.65 35.98
CA THR A 428 -9.59 7.53 36.78
C THR A 428 -10.97 7.91 37.34
N PRO A 429 -12.04 7.17 37.03
CA PRO A 429 -13.30 7.39 37.69
C PRO A 429 -13.08 7.10 39.18
N LEU A 430 -13.33 8.09 40.04
CA LEU A 430 -13.64 7.81 41.44
C LEU A 430 -14.90 6.93 41.42
N VAL A 431 -14.72 5.65 41.66
CA VAL A 431 -15.82 4.70 41.83
C VAL A 431 -16.42 4.96 43.21
N ASP A 432 -17.47 5.77 43.25
CA ASP A 432 -18.39 5.80 44.39
C ASP A 432 -19.39 4.64 44.21
N GLU A 433 -19.65 3.88 45.27
CA GLU A 433 -20.31 2.56 45.27
C GLU A 433 -21.83 2.60 45.00
N THR A 434 -22.30 3.58 44.21
CA THR A 434 -23.71 3.66 43.77
C THR A 434 -23.81 3.97 42.28
N THR A 435 -23.18 3.15 41.44
CA THR A 435 -23.37 3.24 39.99
C THR A 435 -24.62 2.47 39.56
N LEU A 436 -25.66 3.22 39.19
CA LEU A 436 -26.85 2.70 38.54
C LEU A 436 -26.57 2.54 37.03
N TYR A 437 -26.51 1.31 36.54
CA TYR A 437 -26.40 1.05 35.10
C TYR A 437 -27.76 1.28 34.43
N LEU A 438 -27.91 2.41 33.74
CA LEU A 438 -29.03 2.62 32.81
C LEU A 438 -28.66 2.05 31.44
N PRO A 439 -29.61 1.44 30.71
CA PRO A 439 -29.38 1.09 29.31
C PRO A 439 -29.07 2.37 28.53
N ALA A 440 -27.89 2.41 27.90
CA ALA A 440 -27.54 3.50 27.02
C ALA A 440 -28.46 3.44 25.79
N ILE A 441 -29.41 4.38 25.71
CA ILE A 441 -30.13 4.65 24.46
C ILE A 441 -29.19 5.47 23.60
N LEU A 442 -28.35 4.78 22.82
CA LEU A 442 -27.55 5.41 21.79
C LEU A 442 -28.48 5.75 20.63
N TYR A 443 -28.78 7.05 20.46
CA TYR A 443 -29.36 7.51 19.22
C TYR A 443 -28.30 7.32 18.14
N ALA A 444 -28.49 6.33 17.28
CA ALA A 444 -27.71 6.22 16.06
C ALA A 444 -28.01 7.46 15.23
N GLU A 445 -27.02 8.33 15.04
CA GLU A 445 -27.17 9.42 14.08
C GLU A 445 -27.49 8.83 12.70
N PRO A 446 -28.41 9.44 11.93
CA PRO A 446 -28.66 9.00 10.57
C PRO A 446 -27.36 8.99 9.77
N ILE A 447 -27.05 7.85 9.16
CA ILE A 447 -25.90 7.72 8.27
C ILE A 447 -26.16 8.64 7.06
N ALA A 448 -25.17 9.47 6.72
CA ALA A 448 -25.27 10.35 5.55
C ALA A 448 -25.59 9.51 4.29
N PRO A 449 -26.66 9.82 3.55
CA PRO A 449 -27.01 9.06 2.35
C PRO A 449 -25.95 9.24 1.27
N ASP A 450 -25.85 8.27 0.37
CA ASP A 450 -25.02 8.43 -0.82
C ASP A 450 -25.53 9.58 -1.69
N ALA A 451 -24.62 10.42 -2.16
CA ALA A 451 -24.88 11.38 -3.22
C ALA A 451 -24.25 10.89 -4.54
N PRO A 452 -24.91 9.97 -5.28
CA PRO A 452 -24.34 9.34 -6.48
C PRO A 452 -24.23 10.31 -7.68
N ALA A 453 -24.71 11.54 -7.56
CA ALA A 453 -24.66 12.51 -8.65
C ALA A 453 -23.21 12.86 -9.01
N ASN A 454 -22.78 12.50 -10.22
CA ASN A 454 -21.50 12.84 -10.87
C ASN A 454 -20.23 12.09 -10.40
N CYS A 455 -20.32 10.85 -9.91
CA CYS A 455 -19.10 10.15 -9.49
C CYS A 455 -19.16 8.63 -9.68
N PRO A 456 -18.02 7.94 -9.82
CA PRO A 456 -17.57 7.02 -8.78
C PRO A 456 -17.00 7.81 -7.59
N CYS A 457 -17.50 7.56 -6.38
CA CYS A 457 -17.05 8.20 -5.14
C CYS A 457 -16.55 7.15 -4.14
N GLY A 458 -15.70 7.58 -3.20
CA GLY A 458 -15.35 6.80 -2.02
C GLY A 458 -15.78 7.53 -0.74
N TRP A 459 -16.06 6.77 0.31
CA TRP A 459 -16.24 7.31 1.66
C TRP A 459 -14.94 7.17 2.44
N PHE A 460 -14.36 8.32 2.82
CA PHE A 460 -13.05 8.42 3.45
C PHE A 460 -13.16 8.87 4.90
N ASP A 461 -12.31 8.32 5.76
CA ASP A 461 -12.07 8.90 7.09
C ASP A 461 -10.98 9.99 7.05
N SER A 462 -10.63 10.55 8.20
CA SER A 462 -9.58 11.57 8.32
C SER A 462 -8.18 11.05 7.99
N ASP A 463 -7.92 9.76 8.22
CA ASP A 463 -6.65 9.11 7.88
C ASP A 463 -6.55 8.78 6.38
N GLY A 464 -7.59 9.11 5.60
CA GLY A 464 -7.67 8.84 4.17
C GLY A 464 -7.89 7.36 3.84
N ARG A 465 -8.40 6.55 4.76
CA ARG A 465 -8.86 5.18 4.46
C ARG A 465 -10.18 5.27 3.72
N MET A 466 -10.25 4.66 2.54
CA MET A 466 -11.52 4.47 1.83
C MET A 466 -12.19 3.24 2.41
N LEU A 467 -13.36 3.41 3.04
CA LEU A 467 -14.05 2.32 3.74
C LEU A 467 -15.31 1.84 3.00
N ASP A 468 -15.78 2.60 2.02
CA ASP A 468 -16.95 2.26 1.20
C ASP A 468 -16.83 2.95 -0.17
N TYR A 469 -17.54 2.43 -1.16
CA TYR A 469 -17.52 2.87 -2.55
C TYR A 469 -18.94 3.06 -3.08
N VAL A 470 -19.17 4.22 -3.69
CA VAL A 470 -20.42 4.52 -4.39
C VAL A 470 -20.16 4.49 -5.88
N GLY A 471 -20.75 3.51 -6.55
CA GLY A 471 -20.67 3.38 -8.00
C GLY A 471 -21.34 4.53 -8.75
N GLY A 472 -20.75 4.91 -9.89
CA GLY A 472 -21.41 5.78 -10.86
C GLY A 472 -22.42 5.00 -11.68
N LEU A 473 -23.64 5.54 -11.77
CA LEU A 473 -24.70 5.04 -12.65
C LEU A 473 -24.40 5.30 -14.13
#